data_AF-A0A5M4AU83-F1
#
_entry.id   AF-A0A5M4AU83-F1
#
_cell.length_a   1.000
_cell.length_b   1.000
_cell.length_c   1.000
_cell.angle_alpha   90.00
_cell.angle_beta   90.00
_cell.angle_gamma   90.00
#
_symmetry.space_group_name_H-M   'P 1'
#
loop_
_entity.id
_entity.type
_entity.pdbx_description
1 polymer ?
#
loop_
_entity_poly.entity_id
_entity_poly.type
_entity_poly.pdbx_seq_one_letter_code
_entity_poly.pdbx_strand_id
1 'polypeptide(L)'
;MMKEYIERHKDNIIFKVSEIINSDTIDKVTNELLSFHLSDKRSTSFQKYYFEILTNETIFLTSDNFFRDFKSQYSLQGIDNGYLGMLTTKKESILQLIKNDYLAELYFEHFAAAMIKHGELKKPRELGSFFAKLVHTFKPNEYCALDNPIKNYLGMKREGFYFSFKVISQAYRQWISQNELIINKLRNEFQKIDTDNVMEHDRITDLKLIDLAMWTKANQVKE
;
A
#
# COMPACT_ATOMS: atom_id res chain seq x y z
N MET A 1 -5.47 18.20 -21.87
CA MET A 1 -5.74 16.77 -22.09
C MET A 1 -5.15 15.86 -21.00
N MET A 2 -3.83 15.60 -20.92
CA MET A 2 -3.27 14.66 -19.90
C MET A 2 -3.43 15.16 -18.45
N LYS A 3 -3.21 16.46 -18.20
CA LYS A 3 -3.42 17.04 -16.85
C LYS A 3 -4.87 16.93 -16.39
N GLU A 4 -5.82 17.32 -17.23
CA GLU A 4 -7.26 17.22 -16.94
C GLU A 4 -7.70 15.77 -16.72
N TYR A 5 -7.07 14.82 -17.41
CA TYR A 5 -7.33 13.40 -17.23
C TYR A 5 -6.86 12.89 -15.86
N ILE A 6 -5.65 13.28 -15.43
CA ILE A 6 -5.13 12.98 -14.09
C ILE A 6 -6.00 13.61 -13.01
N GLU A 7 -6.34 14.89 -13.15
CA GLU A 7 -7.16 15.60 -12.16
C GLU A 7 -8.56 14.98 -12.03
N ARG A 8 -9.19 14.57 -13.13
CA ARG A 8 -10.48 13.86 -13.06
C ARG A 8 -10.42 12.58 -12.24
N HIS A 9 -9.36 11.80 -12.41
CA HIS A 9 -9.17 10.58 -11.60
C HIS A 9 -8.92 10.92 -10.14
N LYS A 10 -8.10 11.94 -9.85
CA LYS A 10 -7.86 12.41 -8.49
C LYS A 10 -9.16 12.88 -7.82
N ASP A 11 -9.95 13.71 -8.48
CA ASP A 11 -11.22 14.22 -7.95
C ASP A 11 -12.20 13.08 -7.66
N ASN A 12 -12.30 12.09 -8.56
CA ASN A 12 -13.12 10.91 -8.33
C ASN A 12 -12.63 10.05 -7.15
N ILE A 13 -11.32 9.90 -6.97
CA ILE A 13 -10.74 9.19 -5.82
C ILE A 13 -11.02 9.95 -4.52
N ILE A 14 -10.79 11.26 -4.50
CA ILE A 14 -11.06 12.14 -3.36
C ILE A 14 -12.53 12.07 -2.98
N PHE A 15 -13.43 12.14 -3.95
CA PHE A 15 -14.87 11.99 -3.74
C PHE A 15 -15.20 10.66 -3.05
N LYS A 16 -14.70 9.53 -3.59
CA LYS A 16 -14.95 8.20 -3.00
C LYS A 16 -14.39 8.06 -1.59
N VAL A 17 -13.21 8.63 -1.31
CA VAL A 17 -12.64 8.64 0.04
C VAL A 17 -13.55 9.45 0.97
N SER A 18 -14.01 10.63 0.56
CA SER A 18 -14.92 11.48 1.34
C SER A 18 -16.29 10.83 1.60
N GLU A 19 -16.81 10.03 0.67
CA GLU A 19 -18.05 9.26 0.89
C GLU A 19 -17.90 8.24 2.04
N ILE A 20 -16.70 7.69 2.21
CA ILE A 20 -16.41 6.69 3.25
C ILE A 20 -16.00 7.36 4.55
N ILE A 21 -15.11 8.35 4.46
CA ILE A 21 -14.46 9.01 5.59
C ILE A 21 -14.87 10.48 5.56
N ASN A 22 -15.79 10.86 6.44
CA ASN A 22 -16.19 12.23 6.68
C ASN A 22 -16.57 12.40 8.15
N SER A 23 -16.93 13.62 8.57
CA SER A 23 -17.26 13.93 9.97
C SER A 23 -18.30 13.01 10.60
N ASP A 24 -19.24 12.54 9.78
CA ASP A 24 -20.44 11.81 10.22
C ASP A 24 -20.20 10.30 10.23
N THR A 25 -19.16 9.83 9.54
CA THR A 25 -18.84 8.40 9.42
C THR A 25 -17.64 7.96 10.27
N ILE A 26 -16.97 8.85 11.00
CA ILE A 26 -15.75 8.51 11.78
C ILE A 26 -15.96 7.31 12.69
N ASP A 27 -17.03 7.31 13.47
CA ASP A 27 -17.31 6.23 14.42
C ASP A 27 -17.53 4.91 13.69
N LYS A 28 -18.23 4.95 12.54
CA LYS A 28 -18.45 3.79 11.68
C LYS A 28 -17.15 3.27 11.07
N VAL A 29 -16.33 4.17 10.50
CA VAL A 29 -15.04 3.81 9.91
C VAL A 29 -14.14 3.16 10.98
N THR A 30 -14.11 3.74 12.18
CA THR A 30 -13.30 3.22 13.29
C THR A 30 -13.78 1.83 13.72
N ASN A 31 -15.08 1.70 14.00
CA ASN A 31 -15.65 0.48 14.58
C ASN A 31 -15.87 -0.65 13.57
N GLU A 32 -16.04 -0.37 12.28
CA GLU A 32 -16.29 -1.40 11.26
C GLU A 32 -15.10 -1.65 10.33
N LEU A 33 -14.32 -0.61 9.97
CA LEU A 33 -13.25 -0.75 8.98
C LEU A 33 -11.88 -0.90 9.62
N LEU A 34 -11.57 -0.09 10.64
CA LEU A 34 -10.27 -0.10 11.30
C LEU A 34 -10.15 -1.17 12.39
N SER A 35 -11.21 -1.40 13.18
CA SER A 35 -11.25 -2.42 14.23
C SER A 35 -10.98 -3.84 13.72
N PHE A 36 -11.27 -4.12 12.45
CA PHE A 36 -10.92 -5.37 11.78
C PHE A 36 -9.42 -5.67 11.90
N HIS A 37 -8.56 -4.65 11.80
CA HIS A 37 -7.11 -4.81 11.86
C HIS A 37 -6.57 -5.06 13.27
N LEU A 38 -7.40 -4.84 14.30
CA LEU A 38 -7.08 -5.12 15.69
C LEU A 38 -7.60 -6.50 16.12
N SER A 39 -8.78 -6.89 15.64
CA SER A 39 -9.49 -8.09 16.06
C SER A 39 -9.16 -9.35 15.24
N ASP A 40 -8.83 -9.21 13.95
CA ASP A 40 -8.45 -10.35 13.12
C ASP A 40 -6.98 -10.74 13.34
N LYS A 41 -6.75 -11.96 13.85
CA LYS A 41 -5.40 -12.45 14.19
C LYS A 41 -4.40 -12.36 13.02
N ARG A 42 -4.84 -12.61 11.78
CA ARG A 42 -3.93 -12.54 10.62
C ARG A 42 -3.56 -11.10 10.33
N SER A 43 -4.55 -10.21 10.35
CA SER A 43 -4.38 -8.78 10.18
C SER A 43 -3.47 -8.19 11.27
N THR A 44 -3.71 -8.49 12.54
CA THR A 44 -2.87 -8.08 13.68
C THR A 44 -1.43 -8.56 13.52
N SER A 45 -1.23 -9.84 13.17
CA SER A 45 0.11 -10.40 12.94
C SER A 45 0.82 -9.69 11.79
N PHE A 46 0.09 -9.33 10.74
CA PHE A 46 0.63 -8.57 9.63
C PHE A 46 1.00 -7.14 10.02
N GLN A 47 0.21 -6.44 10.86
CA GLN A 47 0.58 -5.09 11.30
C GLN A 47 1.89 -5.10 12.10
N LYS A 48 2.09 -6.09 12.97
CA LYS A 48 3.36 -6.27 13.71
C LYS A 48 4.55 -6.42 12.75
N TYR A 49 4.42 -7.28 11.75
CA TYR A 49 5.43 -7.43 10.70
C TYR A 49 5.64 -6.12 9.91
N TYR A 50 4.56 -5.43 9.54
CA TYR A 50 4.61 -4.17 8.81
C TYR A 50 5.44 -3.14 9.56
N PHE A 51 5.19 -2.94 10.86
CA PHE A 51 5.93 -1.97 11.66
C PHE A 51 7.37 -2.40 11.95
N GLU A 52 7.67 -3.70 12.00
CA GLU A 52 9.04 -4.20 12.10
C GLU A 52 9.91 -3.77 10.90
N ILE A 53 9.35 -3.87 9.69
CA ILE A 53 10.08 -3.56 8.45
C ILE A 53 9.95 -2.10 8.01
N LEU A 54 8.99 -1.36 8.55
CA LEU A 54 8.67 0.02 8.15
C LEU A 54 9.90 0.91 8.27
N THR A 55 10.38 1.44 7.13
CA THR A 55 11.60 2.28 7.02
C THR A 55 12.88 1.64 7.56
N ASN A 56 12.88 0.33 7.81
CA ASN A 56 14.01 -0.37 8.42
C ASN A 56 15.00 -0.86 7.34
N GLU A 57 15.89 0.05 6.92
CA GLU A 57 16.91 -0.23 5.91
C GLU A 57 17.87 -1.34 6.34
N THR A 58 18.15 -1.48 7.65
CA THR A 58 19.04 -2.51 8.16
C THR A 58 18.45 -3.89 7.91
N ILE A 59 17.22 -4.15 8.37
CA ILE A 59 16.54 -5.44 8.12
C ILE A 59 16.46 -5.72 6.62
N PHE A 60 16.12 -4.71 5.82
CA PHE A 60 16.03 -4.86 4.38
C PHE A 60 17.36 -5.35 3.78
N LEU A 61 18.46 -4.63 4.04
CA LEU A 61 19.77 -4.92 3.45
C LEU A 61 20.34 -6.25 3.97
N THR A 62 20.26 -6.52 5.27
CA THR A 62 20.95 -7.66 5.89
C THR A 62 20.17 -8.97 5.83
N SER A 63 18.84 -8.96 5.65
CA SER A 63 18.04 -10.20 5.62
C SER A 63 18.06 -10.87 4.24
N ASP A 64 18.72 -12.02 4.10
CA ASP A 64 18.77 -12.78 2.85
C ASP A 64 17.38 -13.23 2.35
N ASN A 65 16.45 -13.44 3.28
CA ASN A 65 15.09 -13.90 2.99
C ASN A 65 14.07 -12.76 2.91
N PHE A 66 14.48 -11.48 3.00
CA PHE A 66 13.57 -10.33 3.05
C PHE A 66 12.44 -10.43 2.03
N PHE A 67 12.73 -10.64 0.73
CA PHE A 67 11.69 -10.67 -0.30
C PHE A 67 10.78 -11.90 -0.25
N ARG A 68 11.24 -13.02 0.30
CA ARG A 68 10.40 -14.21 0.53
C ARG A 68 9.43 -13.96 1.67
N ASP A 69 9.92 -13.41 2.77
CA ASP A 69 9.11 -13.05 3.93
C ASP A 69 8.11 -11.95 3.54
N PHE A 70 8.58 -10.93 2.83
CA PHE A 70 7.76 -9.85 2.30
C PHE A 70 6.64 -10.38 1.40
N LYS A 71 6.96 -11.23 0.43
CA LYS A 71 5.96 -11.87 -0.42
C LYS A 71 4.94 -12.66 0.41
N SER A 72 5.38 -13.44 1.39
CA SER A 72 4.52 -14.26 2.24
C SER A 72 3.58 -13.41 3.08
N GLN A 73 4.11 -12.44 3.82
CA GLN A 73 3.37 -11.59 4.74
C GLN A 73 2.33 -10.72 4.02
N TYR A 74 2.69 -10.17 2.85
CA TYR A 74 1.75 -9.42 2.00
C TYR A 74 0.85 -10.30 1.11
N SER A 75 0.91 -11.63 1.27
CA SER A 75 0.15 -12.60 0.48
C SER A 75 0.28 -12.43 -1.03
N LEU A 76 1.47 -12.01 -1.50
CA LEU A 76 1.76 -11.77 -2.91
C LEU A 76 1.87 -13.10 -3.67
N GLN A 77 1.15 -13.20 -4.78
CA GLN A 77 1.01 -14.43 -5.57
C GLN A 77 1.77 -14.33 -6.90
N GLY A 78 2.06 -15.49 -7.50
CA GLY A 78 2.57 -15.56 -8.88
C GLY A 78 4.02 -15.09 -9.08
N ILE A 79 4.85 -15.14 -8.04
CA ILE A 79 6.29 -14.79 -8.09
C ILE A 79 7.09 -16.02 -7.67
N ASP A 80 8.09 -16.42 -8.47
CA ASP A 80 8.94 -17.57 -8.18
C ASP A 80 10.18 -17.20 -7.34
N ASN A 81 10.75 -18.20 -6.67
CA ASN A 81 11.89 -18.02 -5.77
C ASN A 81 13.18 -17.58 -6.48
N GLY A 82 13.34 -17.89 -7.78
CA GLY A 82 14.46 -17.42 -8.57
C GLY A 82 14.37 -15.92 -8.81
N TYR A 83 13.18 -15.42 -9.12
CA TYR A 83 12.94 -13.98 -9.24
C TYR A 83 13.18 -13.24 -7.92
N LEU A 84 12.69 -13.78 -6.80
CA LEU A 84 12.95 -13.21 -5.47
C LEU A 84 14.46 -13.19 -5.15
N GLY A 85 15.18 -14.25 -5.51
CA GLY A 85 16.64 -14.31 -5.36
C GLY A 85 17.36 -13.22 -6.16
N MET A 86 16.91 -12.95 -7.39
CA MET A 86 17.42 -11.84 -8.20
C MET A 86 17.12 -10.47 -7.57
N LEU A 87 15.94 -10.28 -6.96
CA LEU A 87 15.66 -9.04 -6.22
C LEU A 87 16.60 -8.91 -5.00
N THR A 88 16.85 -9.99 -4.28
CA THR A 88 17.77 -10.00 -3.12
C THR A 88 19.16 -9.49 -3.48
N THR A 89 19.71 -9.84 -4.65
CA THR A 89 21.03 -9.34 -5.10
C THR A 89 21.02 -7.87 -5.53
N LYS A 90 19.84 -7.26 -5.69
CA LYS A 90 19.64 -5.86 -6.12
C LYS A 90 19.13 -4.95 -5.01
N LYS A 91 19.13 -5.38 -3.76
CA LYS A 91 18.53 -4.60 -2.66
C LYS A 91 19.09 -3.19 -2.55
N GLU A 92 20.41 -3.04 -2.59
CA GLU A 92 21.05 -1.72 -2.50
C GLU A 92 20.58 -0.78 -3.61
N SER A 93 20.60 -1.22 -4.87
CA SER A 93 20.14 -0.40 -6.00
C SER A 93 18.64 -0.10 -5.90
N ILE A 94 17.82 -1.08 -5.51
CA ILE A 94 16.37 -0.89 -5.29
C ILE A 94 16.12 0.18 -4.24
N LEU A 95 16.79 0.11 -3.09
CA LEU A 95 16.63 1.08 -2.01
C LEU A 95 17.05 2.47 -2.46
N GLN A 96 18.16 2.59 -3.21
CA GLN A 96 18.60 3.89 -3.75
C GLN A 96 17.58 4.48 -4.74
N LEU A 97 17.00 3.66 -5.62
CA LEU A 97 15.93 4.12 -6.53
C LEU A 97 14.70 4.62 -5.75
N ILE A 98 14.32 3.96 -4.65
CA ILE A 98 13.21 4.40 -3.80
C ILE A 98 13.55 5.71 -3.07
N LYS A 99 14.75 5.81 -2.49
CA LYS A 99 15.18 7.00 -1.72
C LYS A 99 15.27 8.24 -2.61
N ASN A 100 15.73 8.08 -3.84
CA ASN A 100 15.89 9.16 -4.82
C ASN A 100 14.64 9.41 -5.68
N ASP A 101 13.51 8.79 -5.35
CA ASP A 101 12.22 8.89 -6.07
C ASP A 101 12.28 8.52 -7.57
N TYR A 102 13.24 7.66 -7.96
CA TYR A 102 13.36 7.08 -9.30
C TYR A 102 12.42 5.89 -9.48
N LEU A 103 11.14 6.10 -9.18
CA LEU A 103 10.13 5.05 -9.08
C LEU A 103 9.71 4.48 -10.44
N ALA A 104 9.76 5.28 -11.50
CA ALA A 104 9.47 4.79 -12.85
C ALA A 104 10.53 3.78 -13.29
N GLU A 105 11.81 4.13 -13.10
CA GLU A 105 12.94 3.23 -13.37
C GLU A 105 12.81 1.94 -12.57
N LEU A 106 12.62 2.05 -11.25
CA LEU A 106 12.37 0.89 -10.39
C LEU A 106 11.23 0.00 -10.90
N TYR A 107 10.09 0.60 -11.25
CA TYR A 107 8.92 -0.13 -11.72
C TYR A 107 9.18 -0.83 -13.04
N PHE A 108 9.68 -0.12 -14.05
CA PHE A 108 9.84 -0.67 -15.39
C PHE A 108 10.99 -1.68 -15.47
N GLU A 109 12.05 -1.52 -14.69
CA GLU A 109 13.17 -2.46 -14.66
C GLU A 109 12.88 -3.75 -13.89
N HIS A 110 12.04 -3.70 -12.84
CA HIS A 110 11.88 -4.82 -11.91
C HIS A 110 10.44 -5.30 -11.69
N PHE A 111 9.42 -4.60 -12.16
CA PHE A 111 8.04 -4.97 -11.78
C PHE A 111 7.04 -4.93 -12.94
N ALA A 112 7.27 -4.17 -14.00
CA ALA A 112 6.34 -4.06 -15.12
C ALA A 112 6.20 -5.35 -15.93
N ALA A 113 7.30 -6.10 -16.10
CA ALA A 113 7.36 -7.32 -16.90
C ALA A 113 8.36 -8.33 -16.33
N ALA A 114 8.18 -8.70 -15.05
CA ALA A 114 9.04 -9.68 -14.39
C ALA A 114 8.94 -11.05 -15.06
N MET A 115 10.08 -11.63 -15.45
CA MET A 115 10.11 -12.94 -16.10
C MET A 115 10.05 -14.05 -15.04
N ILE A 116 8.85 -14.62 -14.85
CA ILE A 116 8.56 -15.62 -13.81
C ILE A 116 8.49 -17.03 -14.39
N LYS A 117 9.02 -18.03 -13.67
CA LYS A 117 8.92 -19.44 -14.05
C LYS A 117 7.47 -19.94 -13.96
N HIS A 118 7.01 -20.61 -15.02
CA HIS A 118 5.70 -21.23 -15.14
C HIS A 118 5.83 -22.58 -15.84
N GLY A 119 5.94 -23.65 -15.06
CA GLY A 119 6.38 -24.96 -15.55
C GLY A 119 7.82 -24.87 -16.08
N GLU A 120 8.05 -25.35 -17.30
CA GLU A 120 9.36 -25.29 -17.96
C GLU A 120 9.63 -23.95 -18.68
N LEU A 121 8.65 -23.05 -18.74
CA LEU A 121 8.75 -21.77 -19.46
C LEU A 121 8.92 -20.58 -18.50
N LYS A 122 9.43 -19.46 -19.01
CA LYS A 122 9.34 -18.16 -18.34
C LYS A 122 8.28 -17.29 -19.04
N LYS A 123 7.41 -16.66 -18.27
CA LYS A 123 6.37 -15.74 -18.77
C LYS A 123 6.48 -14.38 -18.07
N PRO A 124 6.30 -13.26 -18.80
CA PRO A 124 6.25 -11.95 -18.18
C PRO A 124 5.02 -11.85 -17.27
N ARG A 125 5.20 -11.27 -16.09
CA ARG A 125 4.15 -10.96 -15.11
C ARG A 125 4.32 -9.52 -14.65
N GLU A 126 3.21 -8.80 -14.57
CA GLU A 126 3.16 -7.50 -13.92
C GLU A 126 3.07 -7.69 -12.41
N LEU A 127 3.97 -7.06 -11.66
CA LEU A 127 4.10 -7.17 -10.20
C LEU A 127 3.79 -5.83 -9.51
N GLY A 128 2.82 -5.07 -10.02
CA GLY A 128 2.54 -3.72 -9.53
C GLY A 128 2.19 -3.62 -8.05
N SER A 129 1.41 -4.56 -7.51
CA SER A 129 1.14 -4.57 -6.06
C SER A 129 2.39 -4.85 -5.22
N PHE A 130 3.33 -5.65 -5.72
CA PHE A 130 4.62 -5.86 -5.03
C PHE A 130 5.37 -4.53 -4.97
N PHE A 131 5.56 -3.90 -6.12
CA PHE A 131 6.20 -2.60 -6.23
C PHE A 131 5.60 -1.57 -5.27
N ALA A 132 4.28 -1.37 -5.30
CA ALA A 132 3.62 -0.35 -4.50
C ALA A 132 3.79 -0.61 -2.99
N LYS A 133 3.66 -1.86 -2.54
CA LYS A 133 3.90 -2.25 -1.15
C LYS A 133 5.34 -2.00 -0.73
N LEU A 134 6.30 -2.34 -1.59
CA LEU A 134 7.73 -2.15 -1.30
C LEU A 134 8.09 -0.66 -1.20
N VAL A 135 7.61 0.17 -2.13
CA VAL A 135 7.81 1.62 -2.08
C VAL A 135 7.18 2.21 -0.82
N HIS A 136 5.94 1.83 -0.51
CA HIS A 136 5.26 2.28 0.71
C HIS A 136 6.03 1.93 1.99
N THR A 137 6.69 0.75 2.06
CA THR A 137 7.51 0.38 3.23
C THR A 137 8.62 1.40 3.54
N PHE A 138 9.22 2.03 2.53
CA PHE A 138 10.31 3.00 2.73
C PHE A 138 9.85 4.46 2.59
N LYS A 139 8.69 4.69 1.98
CA LYS A 139 8.10 6.02 1.74
C LYS A 139 6.61 6.08 2.18
N PRO A 140 6.28 5.71 3.43
CA PRO A 140 4.90 5.53 3.88
C PRO A 140 4.11 6.85 4.01
N ASN A 141 4.80 7.99 4.02
CA ASN A 141 4.20 9.33 4.02
C ASN A 141 3.95 9.88 2.60
N GLU A 142 4.50 9.25 1.58
CA GLU A 142 4.45 9.75 0.21
C GLU A 142 3.57 8.89 -0.71
N TYR A 143 3.54 7.58 -0.46
CA TYR A 143 2.93 6.59 -1.35
C TYR A 143 2.05 5.62 -0.58
N CYS A 144 0.92 5.22 -1.16
CA CYS A 144 0.07 4.15 -0.61
C CYS A 144 0.60 2.76 -0.99
N ALA A 145 0.27 1.73 -0.20
CA ALA A 145 0.72 0.38 -0.48
C ALA A 145 0.06 -0.22 -1.74
N LEU A 146 -1.10 0.31 -2.14
CA LEU A 146 -1.96 -0.05 -3.28
C LEU A 146 -2.01 -1.54 -3.65
N ASP A 147 -3.20 -2.12 -3.56
CA ASP A 147 -3.52 -3.42 -4.12
C ASP A 147 -4.60 -3.34 -5.23
N ASN A 148 -4.82 -4.46 -5.91
CA ASN A 148 -5.83 -4.55 -6.97
C ASN A 148 -7.26 -4.27 -6.47
N PRO A 149 -7.73 -4.80 -5.32
CA PRO A 149 -9.02 -4.43 -4.75
C PRO A 149 -9.21 -2.92 -4.60
N ILE A 150 -8.28 -2.20 -3.97
CA ILE A 150 -8.36 -0.75 -3.79
C ILE A 150 -8.34 -0.05 -5.15
N LYS A 151 -7.40 -0.41 -6.04
CA LYS A 151 -7.31 0.12 -7.41
C LYS A 151 -8.64 -0.01 -8.15
N ASN A 152 -9.27 -1.18 -8.09
CA ASN A 152 -10.54 -1.46 -8.76
C ASN A 152 -11.69 -0.68 -8.13
N TYR A 153 -11.79 -0.69 -6.79
CA TYR A 153 -12.81 0.01 -6.04
C TYR A 153 -12.80 1.52 -6.34
N LEU A 154 -11.61 2.10 -6.45
CA LEU A 154 -11.42 3.51 -6.80
C LEU A 154 -11.68 3.83 -8.28
N GLY A 155 -12.04 2.85 -9.10
CA GLY A 155 -12.40 3.05 -10.52
C GLY A 155 -11.21 3.01 -11.47
N MET A 156 -10.03 2.61 -10.98
CA MET A 156 -8.79 2.57 -11.77
C MET A 156 -8.55 1.19 -12.41
N LYS A 157 -9.58 0.32 -12.51
CA LYS A 157 -9.44 -1.06 -13.03
C LYS A 157 -8.81 -1.11 -14.43
N ARG A 158 -9.15 -0.17 -15.31
CA ARG A 158 -8.67 -0.09 -16.70
C ARG A 158 -7.31 0.59 -16.85
N GLU A 159 -6.81 1.22 -15.80
CA GLU A 159 -5.55 1.96 -15.84
C GLU A 159 -4.35 1.05 -15.54
N GLY A 160 -3.19 1.41 -16.08
CA GLY A 160 -1.94 0.75 -15.73
C GLY A 160 -1.60 0.90 -14.25
N PHE A 161 -0.97 -0.11 -13.66
CA PHE A 161 -0.75 -0.15 -12.20
C PHE A 161 0.11 1.02 -11.71
N TYR A 162 1.24 1.30 -12.37
CA TYR A 162 2.11 2.43 -11.99
C TYR A 162 1.40 3.79 -12.05
N PHE A 163 0.59 4.03 -13.08
CA PHE A 163 -0.20 5.25 -13.19
C PHE A 163 -1.21 5.35 -12.04
N SER A 164 -1.93 4.25 -11.75
CA SER A 164 -2.90 4.18 -10.65
C SER A 164 -2.23 4.44 -9.31
N PHE A 165 -1.07 3.84 -9.07
CA PHE A 165 -0.26 4.05 -7.88
C PHE A 165 0.08 5.52 -7.65
N LYS A 166 0.62 6.22 -8.66
CA LYS A 166 0.96 7.64 -8.53
C LYS A 166 -0.29 8.50 -8.30
N VAL A 167 -1.35 8.27 -9.06
CA VAL A 167 -2.59 9.07 -8.98
C VAL A 167 -3.30 8.87 -7.64
N ILE A 168 -3.45 7.63 -7.17
CA ILE A 168 -4.10 7.33 -5.88
C ILE A 168 -3.27 7.90 -4.72
N SER A 169 -1.94 7.73 -4.74
CA SER A 169 -1.07 8.30 -3.71
C SER A 169 -1.20 9.82 -3.62
N GLN A 170 -1.22 10.50 -4.78
CA GLN A 170 -1.42 11.95 -4.84
C GLN A 170 -2.81 12.37 -4.36
N ALA A 171 -3.85 11.66 -4.77
CA ALA A 171 -5.22 11.93 -4.36
C ALA A 171 -5.40 11.76 -2.84
N TYR A 172 -4.84 10.71 -2.24
CA TYR A 172 -4.88 10.53 -0.79
C TYR A 172 -4.15 11.65 -0.05
N ARG A 173 -2.95 12.03 -0.48
CA ARG A 173 -2.21 13.15 0.12
C ARG A 173 -2.96 14.47 0.02
N GLN A 174 -3.56 14.75 -1.13
CA GLN A 174 -4.40 15.91 -1.32
C GLN A 174 -5.61 15.87 -0.38
N TRP A 175 -6.31 14.74 -0.30
CA TRP A 175 -7.44 14.57 0.61
C TRP A 175 -7.03 14.81 2.07
N ILE A 176 -5.90 14.24 2.52
CA ILE A 176 -5.36 14.43 3.88
C ILE A 176 -5.15 15.91 4.16
N SER A 177 -4.45 16.63 3.27
CA SER A 177 -4.18 18.06 3.46
C SER A 177 -5.43 18.94 3.52
N GLN A 178 -6.53 18.48 2.92
CA GLN A 178 -7.81 19.19 2.90
C GLN A 178 -8.70 18.81 4.08
N ASN A 179 -8.38 17.74 4.81
CA ASN A 179 -9.22 17.12 5.82
C ASN A 179 -8.46 16.79 7.13
N GLU A 180 -7.48 17.62 7.51
CA GLU A 180 -6.61 17.40 8.68
C GLU A 180 -7.40 17.17 9.98
N LEU A 181 -8.49 17.89 10.19
CA LEU A 181 -9.35 17.71 11.37
C LEU A 181 -10.02 16.32 11.39
N ILE A 182 -10.45 15.83 10.23
CA ILE A 182 -11.13 14.53 10.10
C ILE A 182 -10.12 13.41 10.35
N ILE A 183 -8.93 13.48 9.74
CA ILE A 183 -7.92 12.42 9.89
C ILE A 183 -7.38 12.38 11.33
N ASN A 184 -7.19 13.54 11.97
CA ASN A 184 -6.78 13.60 13.38
C ASN A 184 -7.83 13.02 14.30
N LYS A 185 -9.12 13.33 14.06
CA LYS A 185 -10.21 12.73 14.84
C LYS A 185 -10.28 11.21 14.62
N LEU A 186 -10.16 10.74 13.38
CA LEU A 186 -10.13 9.32 13.06
C LEU A 186 -8.98 8.60 13.76
N ARG A 187 -7.78 9.18 13.75
CA ARG A 187 -6.58 8.67 14.45
C ARG A 187 -6.83 8.57 15.96
N ASN A 188 -7.40 9.61 16.57
CA ASN A 188 -7.69 9.63 17.99
C ASN A 188 -8.73 8.58 18.38
N GLU A 189 -9.81 8.42 17.60
CA GLU A 189 -10.80 7.38 17.87
C GLU A 189 -10.21 5.97 17.67
N PHE A 190 -9.36 5.78 16.66
CA PHE A 190 -8.70 4.50 16.44
C PHE A 190 -7.75 4.14 17.58
N GLN A 191 -7.00 5.12 18.10
CA GLN A 191 -6.11 4.91 19.25
C GLN A 191 -6.84 4.50 20.51
N LYS A 192 -8.05 5.02 20.75
CA LYS A 192 -8.85 4.64 21.92
C LYS A 192 -9.26 3.17 21.90
N ILE A 193 -9.43 2.57 20.72
CA ILE A 193 -9.86 1.17 20.57
C ILE A 193 -8.69 0.18 20.43
N ASP A 194 -7.46 0.66 20.17
CA ASP A 194 -6.25 -0.17 20.11
C ASP A 194 -5.61 -0.36 21.50
N THR A 195 -6.28 -1.10 22.37
CA THR A 195 -5.82 -1.33 23.75
C THR A 195 -4.52 -2.13 23.83
N ASP A 196 -4.21 -2.92 22.80
CA ASP A 196 -3.03 -3.79 22.73
C ASP A 196 -1.85 -3.12 22.01
N ASN A 197 -2.02 -1.85 21.59
CA ASN A 197 -1.04 -1.06 20.86
C ASN A 197 -0.46 -1.80 19.63
N VAL A 198 -1.34 -2.43 18.85
CA VAL A 198 -1.00 -3.14 17.62
C VAL A 198 -0.49 -2.19 16.53
N MET A 199 -1.02 -0.96 16.49
CA MET A 199 -0.86 -0.04 15.38
C MET A 199 0.29 0.97 15.54
N GLU A 200 1.09 0.86 16.61
CA GLU A 200 2.21 1.75 16.92
C GLU A 200 1.88 3.21 16.55
N HIS A 201 0.91 3.82 17.24
CA HIS A 201 0.25 5.07 16.82
C HIS A 201 1.19 6.26 16.57
N ASP A 202 2.40 6.25 17.14
CA ASP A 202 3.44 7.24 16.91
C ASP A 202 4.13 7.11 15.54
N ARG A 203 4.03 5.93 14.90
CA ARG A 203 4.69 5.59 13.63
C ARG A 203 3.71 5.43 12.47
N ILE A 204 2.42 5.21 12.73
CA ILE A 204 1.41 5.06 11.67
C ILE A 204 1.18 6.39 10.94
N THR A 205 1.33 6.38 9.61
CA THR A 205 1.11 7.56 8.76
C THR A 205 -0.36 7.76 8.45
N ASP A 206 -0.76 9.00 8.11
CA ASP A 206 -2.14 9.28 7.67
C ASP A 206 -2.50 8.49 6.41
N LEU A 207 -1.54 8.32 5.50
CA LEU A 207 -1.71 7.47 4.32
C LEU A 207 -2.00 6.03 4.70
N LYS A 208 -1.29 5.46 5.69
CA LYS A 208 -1.54 4.10 6.16
C LYS A 208 -2.93 4.00 6.80
N LEU A 209 -3.37 5.01 7.54
CA LEU A 209 -4.70 5.03 8.16
C LEU A 209 -5.82 4.99 7.10
N ILE A 210 -5.70 5.81 6.05
CA ILE A 210 -6.63 5.77 4.91
C ILE A 210 -6.55 4.41 4.18
N ASP A 211 -5.33 3.93 3.91
CA ASP A 211 -5.11 2.66 3.20
C ASP A 211 -5.79 1.48 3.92
N LEU A 212 -5.73 1.41 5.26
CA LEU A 212 -6.43 0.38 6.05
C LEU A 212 -7.96 0.46 5.88
N ALA A 213 -8.54 1.65 6.06
CA ALA A 213 -9.99 1.83 5.92
C ALA A 213 -10.46 1.48 4.50
N MET A 214 -9.73 1.94 3.49
CA MET A 214 -10.02 1.70 2.09
C MET A 214 -9.80 0.23 1.69
N TRP A 215 -8.80 -0.42 2.27
CA TRP A 215 -8.55 -1.85 2.07
C TRP A 215 -9.73 -2.68 2.56
N THR A 216 -10.18 -2.46 3.80
CA THR A 216 -11.33 -3.19 4.35
C THR A 216 -12.57 -2.92 3.51
N LYS A 217 -12.82 -1.66 3.14
CA LYS A 217 -13.97 -1.30 2.30
C LYS A 217 -13.93 -1.98 0.94
N ALA A 218 -12.79 -1.96 0.25
CA ALA A 218 -12.63 -2.54 -1.07
C ALA A 218 -12.79 -4.07 -1.07
N ASN A 219 -12.39 -4.75 0.02
CA ASN A 219 -12.51 -6.21 0.16
C ASN A 219 -13.89 -6.67 0.68
N GLN A 220 -14.72 -5.77 1.21
CA GLN A 220 -16.12 -6.07 1.53
C GLN A 220 -17.03 -6.12 0.29
N VAL A 221 -16.63 -5.42 -0.79
CA VAL A 221 -17.35 -5.44 -2.07
C VAL A 221 -16.99 -6.75 -2.77
N LYS A 222 -17.83 -7.78 -2.60
CA LYS A 222 -17.75 -9.00 -3.42
C LYS A 222 -18.08 -8.62 -4.87
N GLU A 223 -17.17 -8.89 -5.80
CA GLU A 223 -17.50 -8.96 -7.24
C GLU A 223 -18.53 -10.07 -7.49
#